data_AF-A0A227J7A5-F1
#
_entry.id   AF-A0A227J7A5-F1
#
_cell.length_a   1.000
_cell.length_b   1.000
_cell.length_c   1.000
_cell.angle_alpha   90.00
_cell.angle_beta   90.00
_cell.angle_gamma   90.00
#
_symmetry.space_group_name_H-M   'P 1'
#
loop_
_entity.id
_entity.type
_entity.pdbx_description
1 polymer ?
#
loop_
_entity_poly.entity_id
_entity_poly.type
_entity_poly.pdbx_seq_one_letter_code
_entity_poly.pdbx_strand_id
1 'polypeptide(L)'
;SSSIHAQGLVIRDLPLIASNFRNEQSLSDYLKSQNIVGIADIDTRKLTRILREKGAQNGCIVAGNNLDEALALAKAKEFPGLKGMDLAKEVTTKEAYQWKQGSWTLESGLPEAKDDSELPYHVVAYDFG
;
A
#
# COMPACT_ATOMS: atom_id res chain seq x y z
N SER A 1 -2.91 8.83 2.00
CA SER A 1 -4.12 7.99 1.89
C SER A 1 -4.62 7.63 3.27
N SER A 2 -5.84 7.09 3.36
CA SER A 2 -6.46 6.66 4.62
C SER A 2 -6.20 5.18 4.97
N SER A 3 -5.75 4.36 4.01
CA SER A 3 -5.49 2.93 4.21
C SER A 3 -4.34 2.41 3.35
N ILE A 4 -3.98 1.13 3.54
CA ILE A 4 -3.03 0.41 2.70
C ILE A 4 -3.73 -0.05 1.42
N HIS A 5 -3.28 0.46 0.27
CA HIS A 5 -3.85 0.09 -1.04
C HIS A 5 -3.18 -1.12 -1.69
N ALA A 6 -2.00 -1.51 -1.23
CA ALA A 6 -1.32 -2.69 -1.74
C ALA A 6 -2.10 -3.96 -1.37
N GLN A 7 -2.37 -4.82 -2.35
CA GLN A 7 -3.12 -6.08 -2.14
C GLN A 7 -2.38 -7.10 -1.27
N GLY A 8 -1.06 -6.96 -1.16
CA GLY A 8 -0.23 -7.81 -0.32
C GLY A 8 1.21 -7.33 -0.28
N LEU A 9 1.97 -7.86 0.67
CA LEU A 9 3.37 -7.51 0.87
C LEU A 9 4.27 -8.74 0.72
N VAL A 10 5.37 -8.60 -0.01
CA VAL A 10 6.36 -9.67 -0.22
C VAL A 10 7.73 -9.13 0.17
N ILE A 11 8.34 -9.70 1.21
CA ILE A 11 9.64 -9.25 1.73
C ILE A 11 10.60 -10.42 1.93
N ARG A 12 11.89 -10.09 2.06
CA ARG A 12 12.93 -11.09 2.33
C ARG A 12 12.96 -11.50 3.79
N ASP A 13 12.91 -10.53 4.70
CA ASP A 13 13.08 -10.73 6.13
C ASP A 13 12.24 -9.69 6.87
N LEU A 14 11.59 -10.11 7.94
CA LEU A 14 10.84 -9.24 8.83
C LEU A 14 11.69 -9.06 10.11
N PRO A 15 12.15 -7.85 10.44
CA PRO A 15 12.97 -7.65 11.63
C PRO A 15 12.17 -8.02 12.90
N LEU A 16 12.87 -8.62 13.87
CA LEU A 16 12.27 -9.03 15.15
C LEU A 16 11.65 -7.86 15.91
N ILE A 17 12.26 -6.67 15.83
CA ILE A 17 11.80 -5.46 16.49
C ILE A 17 11.81 -4.28 15.52
N ALA A 18 10.82 -3.39 15.70
CA ALA A 18 10.88 -2.05 15.14
C ALA A 18 11.64 -1.15 16.13
N SER A 19 12.77 -0.57 15.72
CA SER A 19 13.60 0.28 16.57
C SER A 19 13.75 1.66 15.96
N ASN A 20 12.78 2.53 16.26
CA ASN A 20 12.79 3.93 15.88
C ASN A 20 11.95 4.74 16.89
N PHE A 21 12.40 5.95 17.25
CA PHE A 21 11.66 6.78 18.22
C PHE A 21 10.28 7.23 17.71
N ARG A 22 10.05 7.19 16.39
CA ARG A 22 8.76 7.50 15.75
C ARG A 22 7.85 6.28 15.59
N ASN A 23 8.28 5.10 16.03
CA ASN A 23 7.52 3.88 15.85
C ASN A 23 6.32 3.83 16.82
N GLU A 24 5.12 3.74 16.27
CA GLU A 24 3.88 3.58 17.05
C GLU A 24 3.36 2.14 17.03
N GLN A 25 3.70 1.35 16.00
CA GLN A 25 3.21 -0.03 15.83
C GLN A 25 4.20 -0.86 14.99
N SER A 26 4.33 -2.16 15.29
CA SER A 26 5.14 -3.07 14.47
C SER A 26 4.54 -3.25 13.06
N LEU A 27 5.39 -3.53 12.07
CA LEU A 27 4.93 -3.80 10.70
C LEU A 27 3.94 -4.98 10.63
N SER A 28 4.21 -6.06 11.38
CA SER A 28 3.34 -7.24 11.42
C SER A 28 1.95 -6.89 11.96
N ASP A 29 1.89 -6.11 13.04
CA ASP A 29 0.62 -5.73 13.66
C ASP A 29 -0.15 -4.72 12.81
N TYR A 30 0.56 -3.82 12.11
CA TYR A 30 -0.05 -2.87 11.19
C TYR A 30 -0.67 -3.57 9.97
N LEU A 31 0.00 -4.57 9.40
CA LEU A 31 -0.58 -5.37 8.31
C LEU A 31 -1.81 -6.16 8.78
N LYS A 32 -1.76 -6.75 9.98
CA LYS A 32 -2.90 -7.46 10.56
C LYS A 32 -4.08 -6.53 10.83
N SER A 33 -3.84 -5.33 11.37
CA SER A 33 -4.91 -4.37 11.68
C SER A 33 -5.62 -3.85 10.42
N GLN A 34 -4.92 -3.82 9.28
CA GLN A 34 -5.44 -3.44 7.97
C GLN A 34 -5.86 -4.64 7.11
N ASN A 35 -5.85 -5.86 7.65
CA ASN A 35 -6.18 -7.11 6.95
C ASN A 35 -5.37 -7.35 5.64
N ILE A 36 -4.08 -6.99 5.66
CA ILE A 36 -3.18 -7.18 4.52
C ILE A 36 -2.40 -8.49 4.65
N VAL A 37 -2.42 -9.29 3.59
CA VAL A 37 -1.66 -10.55 3.52
C VAL A 37 -0.20 -10.23 3.21
N GLY A 38 0.71 -10.69 4.08
CA GLY A 38 2.15 -10.57 3.91
C GLY A 38 2.85 -11.92 3.88
N ILE A 39 3.93 -12.03 3.10
CA ILE A 39 4.84 -13.18 3.10
C ILE A 39 6.29 -12.71 3.25
N ALA A 40 7.02 -13.36 4.14
CA ALA A 40 8.45 -13.14 4.39
C ALA A 40 9.25 -14.42 4.08
N ASP A 41 10.57 -14.37 4.26
CA ASP A 41 11.49 -15.51 4.10
C ASP A 41 11.56 -16.13 2.71
N ILE A 42 11.21 -15.35 1.68
CA ILE A 42 11.39 -15.76 0.29
C ILE A 42 12.60 -15.09 -0.37
N ASP A 43 13.12 -15.73 -1.41
CA ASP A 43 14.13 -15.12 -2.28
C ASP A 43 13.50 -14.05 -3.17
N THR A 44 13.37 -12.83 -2.63
CA THR A 44 12.85 -11.67 -3.37
C THR A 44 13.78 -11.25 -4.52
N ARG A 45 15.07 -11.62 -4.49
CA ARG A 45 16.00 -11.40 -5.61
C ARG A 45 15.66 -12.31 -6.79
N LYS A 46 15.36 -13.59 -6.55
CA LYS A 46 14.86 -14.51 -7.59
C LYS A 46 13.55 -14.00 -8.18
N LEU A 47 12.59 -13.57 -7.34
CA LEU A 47 11.34 -12.99 -7.81
C LEU A 47 11.57 -11.76 -8.69
N THR A 48 12.43 -10.84 -8.24
CA THR A 48 12.76 -9.61 -9.00
C THR A 48 13.40 -9.92 -10.35
N ARG A 49 14.29 -10.92 -10.42
CA ARG A 49 14.88 -11.37 -11.69
C ARG A 49 13.82 -11.92 -12.64
N ILE A 50 12.90 -12.73 -12.15
CA ILE A 50 11.80 -13.28 -12.96
C ILE A 50 10.94 -12.15 -13.54
N LEU A 51 10.55 -11.16 -12.73
CA LEU A 51 9.74 -10.03 -13.19
C LEU A 51 10.51 -9.13 -14.17
N ARG A 52 11.82 -8.96 -13.99
CA ARG A 52 12.66 -8.19 -14.91
C ARG A 52 12.84 -8.88 -16.26
N GLU A 53 13.03 -10.20 -16.26
CA GLU A 53 13.29 -10.98 -17.48
C GLU A 53 12.01 -11.33 -18.24
N LYS A 54 10.90 -11.59 -17.54
CA LYS A 54 9.62 -12.05 -18.14
C LYS A 54 8.51 -11.00 -18.13
N GLY A 55 8.75 -9.84 -17.53
CA GLY A 55 7.74 -8.79 -17.33
C GLY A 55 6.84 -9.03 -16.12
N ALA A 56 5.92 -8.07 -15.91
CA ALA A 56 4.96 -8.11 -14.82
C ALA A 56 4.03 -9.33 -14.92
N GLN A 57 3.78 -9.99 -13.79
CA GLN A 57 2.93 -11.16 -13.68
C GLN A 57 1.93 -10.95 -12.54
N ASN A 58 0.71 -11.45 -12.74
CA ASN A 58 -0.26 -11.56 -11.68
C ASN A 58 0.21 -12.62 -10.68
N GLY A 59 -0.06 -12.40 -9.39
CA GLY A 59 0.35 -13.30 -8.31
C GLY A 59 -0.73 -13.43 -7.26
N CYS A 60 -0.70 -14.53 -6.51
CA CYS A 60 -1.59 -14.78 -5.38
C CYS A 60 -0.74 -15.16 -4.18
N ILE A 61 -1.02 -14.55 -3.02
CA ILE A 61 -0.42 -14.91 -1.73
C ILE A 61 -1.52 -15.62 -0.93
N VAL A 62 -1.19 -16.80 -0.40
CA VAL A 62 -2.06 -17.55 0.52
C VAL A 62 -1.30 -17.71 1.83
N ALA A 63 -1.89 -17.23 2.92
CA ALA A 63 -1.36 -17.38 4.27
C ALA A 63 -2.44 -18.04 5.15
N GLY A 64 -2.07 -19.11 5.86
CA GLY A 64 -2.99 -19.87 6.70
C GLY A 64 -2.53 -21.32 6.89
N ASN A 65 -3.35 -22.13 7.56
CA ASN A 65 -2.98 -23.50 7.92
C ASN A 65 -3.18 -24.51 6.77
N ASN A 66 -4.14 -24.26 5.87
CA ASN A 66 -4.46 -25.15 4.75
C ASN A 66 -3.99 -24.51 3.44
N LEU A 67 -2.71 -24.69 3.12
CA LEU A 67 -2.11 -24.17 1.89
C LEU A 67 -2.41 -25.10 0.72
N ASP A 68 -3.03 -24.56 -0.33
CA ASP A 68 -3.28 -25.26 -1.59
C ASP A 68 -2.62 -24.48 -2.74
N GLU A 69 -1.55 -25.07 -3.28
CA GLU A 69 -0.80 -24.51 -4.40
C GLU A 69 -1.65 -24.44 -5.68
N ALA A 70 -2.49 -25.44 -5.93
CA ALA A 70 -3.33 -25.47 -7.12
C ALA A 70 -4.37 -24.34 -7.08
N LEU A 71 -4.95 -24.09 -5.90
CA LEU A 71 -5.85 -22.95 -5.68
C LEU A 71 -5.12 -21.61 -5.87
N ALA A 72 -3.92 -21.45 -5.30
CA ALA A 72 -3.14 -20.22 -5.43
C ALA A 72 -2.80 -19.93 -6.90
N LEU A 73 -2.39 -20.96 -7.65
CA LEU A 73 -2.06 -20.86 -9.06
C LEU A 73 -3.32 -20.55 -9.91
N ALA A 74 -4.45 -21.17 -9.59
CA ALA A 74 -5.72 -20.89 -10.24
C ALA A 74 -6.12 -19.41 -10.07
N LYS A 75 -6.10 -18.90 -8.83
CA LYS A 75 -6.40 -17.49 -8.53
C LYS A 75 -5.45 -16.51 -9.23
N ALA A 76 -4.15 -16.84 -9.27
CA ALA A 76 -3.17 -16.01 -9.97
C ALA A 76 -3.44 -15.91 -11.49
N LYS A 77 -3.92 -17.00 -12.10
CA LYS A 77 -4.28 -17.04 -13.54
C LYS A 77 -5.64 -16.43 -13.85
N GLU A 78 -6.59 -16.54 -12.93
CA GLU A 78 -7.95 -16.01 -13.07
C GLU A 78 -7.97 -14.48 -13.02
N PHE A 79 -6.99 -13.84 -12.37
CA PHE A 79 -6.94 -12.39 -12.30
C PHE A 79 -6.84 -11.76 -13.70
N PRO A 80 -7.81 -10.91 -14.10
CA PRO A 80 -7.90 -10.35 -15.45
C PRO A 80 -6.74 -9.39 -15.79
N GLY A 81 -5.95 -8.99 -14.79
CA GLY A 81 -4.85 -8.05 -14.94
C GLY A 81 -5.28 -6.60 -14.80
N LEU A 82 -4.31 -5.71 -14.67
CA LEU A 82 -4.53 -4.27 -14.46
C LEU A 82 -4.81 -3.50 -15.76
N LYS A 83 -4.44 -4.09 -16.91
CA LYS A 83 -4.53 -3.41 -18.21
C LYS A 83 -6.00 -3.22 -18.59
N GLY A 84 -6.42 -1.96 -18.70
CA GLY A 84 -7.81 -1.59 -19.03
C GLY A 84 -8.74 -1.50 -17.82
N MET A 85 -8.23 -1.69 -16.60
CA MET A 85 -8.98 -1.40 -15.38
C MET A 85 -8.86 0.08 -15.04
N ASP A 86 -9.99 0.77 -14.94
CA ASP A 86 -10.05 2.09 -14.33
C ASP A 86 -10.07 1.90 -12.81
N LEU A 87 -8.92 2.07 -12.18
CA LEU A 87 -8.75 1.98 -10.74
C LEU A 87 -8.91 3.33 -10.04
N ALA A 88 -8.80 4.44 -10.77
CA ALA A 88 -8.89 5.78 -10.19
C ALA A 88 -10.28 6.01 -9.58
N LYS A 89 -11.33 5.53 -10.25
CA LYS A 89 -12.71 5.58 -9.72
C LYS A 89 -12.93 4.76 -8.44
N GLU A 90 -12.10 3.76 -8.18
CA GLU A 90 -12.23 2.89 -7.00
C GLU A 90 -11.57 3.52 -5.76
N VAL A 91 -10.67 4.49 -5.96
CA VAL A 91 -9.87 5.11 -4.88
C VAL A 91 -10.14 6.60 -4.69
N THR A 92 -10.78 7.27 -5.64
CA THR A 92 -11.15 8.69 -5.55
C THR A 92 -12.12 8.96 -4.39
N THR A 93 -12.10 10.17 -3.85
CA THR A 93 -13.11 10.63 -2.90
C THR A 93 -14.53 10.66 -3.50
N LYS A 94 -15.54 10.38 -2.66
CA LYS A 94 -16.96 10.45 -3.06
C LYS A 94 -17.47 11.88 -3.19
N GLU A 95 -16.95 12.77 -2.36
CA GLU A 95 -17.35 14.18 -2.28
C GLU A 95 -16.11 15.06 -2.26
N ALA A 96 -16.23 16.24 -2.86
CA ALA A 96 -15.16 17.23 -2.83
C ALA A 96 -14.94 17.73 -1.40
N TYR A 97 -13.69 17.90 -1.02
CA TYR A 97 -13.30 18.39 0.31
C TYR A 97 -12.18 19.42 0.19
N GLN A 98 -11.99 20.20 1.25
CA GLN A 98 -10.89 21.16 1.33
C GLN A 98 -9.70 20.55 2.03
N TRP A 99 -8.51 20.70 1.45
CA TRP A 99 -7.25 20.33 2.08
C TRP A 99 -6.37 21.55 2.30
N LYS A 100 -6.04 21.83 3.55
CA LYS A 100 -5.25 23.01 3.96
C LYS A 100 -4.07 22.63 4.88
N GLN A 101 -3.82 21.34 5.06
CA GLN A 101 -2.76 20.84 5.94
C GLN A 101 -1.41 20.89 5.21
N GLY A 102 -0.39 21.37 5.93
CA GLY A 102 0.99 21.45 5.45
C GLY A 102 1.79 20.15 5.61
N SER A 103 3.09 20.22 5.35
CA SER A 103 4.00 19.08 5.46
C SER A 103 4.47 18.84 6.89
N TRP A 104 4.78 17.58 7.20
CA TRP A 104 5.39 17.16 8.47
C TRP A 104 6.81 17.73 8.64
N THR A 105 7.16 18.14 9.87
CA THR A 105 8.53 18.48 10.28
C THR A 105 8.99 17.63 11.47
N LEU A 106 10.30 17.50 11.66
CA LEU A 106 10.86 16.73 12.77
C LEU A 106 10.55 17.37 14.13
N GLU A 107 10.54 18.70 14.17
CA GLU A 107 10.40 19.50 15.39
C GLU A 107 8.96 19.55 15.90
N SER A 108 7.98 19.60 14.99
CA SER A 108 6.59 19.94 15.33
C SER A 108 5.56 18.94 14.79
N GLY A 109 5.99 17.91 14.07
CA GLY A 109 5.09 16.90 13.53
C GLY A 109 4.28 17.43 12.34
N LEU A 110 3.07 16.89 12.15
CA LEU A 110 2.12 17.38 11.16
C LEU A 110 1.45 18.66 11.70
N PRO A 111 1.48 19.78 10.96
CA PRO A 111 0.82 20.99 11.39
C PRO A 111 -0.71 20.85 11.31
N GLU A 112 -1.43 21.74 11.99
CA GLU A 112 -2.86 21.91 11.78
C GLU A 112 -3.15 22.50 10.39
N ALA A 113 -4.41 22.39 9.97
CA ALA A 113 -4.89 22.98 8.73
C ALA A 113 -4.87 24.51 8.82
N LYS A 114 -4.36 25.18 7.79
CA LYS A 114 -4.32 26.66 7.74
C LYS A 114 -5.68 27.27 7.43
N ASP A 115 -5.86 28.52 7.83
CA ASP A 115 -6.98 29.35 7.42
C ASP A 115 -6.84 29.82 5.96
N ASP A 116 -7.98 30.10 5.31
CA ASP A 116 -8.02 30.53 3.90
C ASP A 116 -7.31 31.87 3.66
N SER A 117 -7.28 32.74 4.66
CA SER A 117 -6.58 34.03 4.59
C SER A 117 -5.07 33.87 4.48
N GLU A 118 -4.52 32.72 4.89
CA GLU A 118 -3.08 32.42 4.83
C GLU A 118 -2.65 31.73 3.53
N LEU A 119 -3.62 31.34 2.69
CA LEU A 119 -3.39 30.61 1.46
C LEU A 119 -3.68 31.52 0.25
N PRO A 120 -2.66 32.11 -0.39
CA PRO A 120 -2.86 33.12 -1.44
C PRO A 120 -3.42 32.54 -2.74
N TYR A 121 -3.40 31.21 -2.91
CA TYR A 121 -3.81 30.54 -4.14
C TYR A 121 -4.91 29.53 -3.86
N HIS A 122 -5.90 29.50 -4.75
CA HIS A 122 -6.91 28.46 -4.79
C HIS A 122 -6.63 27.51 -5.94
N VAL A 123 -6.38 26.24 -5.61
CA VAL A 123 -6.06 25.19 -6.57
C VAL A 123 -7.10 24.09 -6.47
N VAL A 124 -7.61 23.65 -7.62
CA VAL A 124 -8.47 22.48 -7.71
C VAL A 124 -7.62 21.28 -8.10
N ALA A 125 -7.58 20.26 -7.25
CA ALA A 125 -6.89 19.01 -7.50
C ALA A 125 -7.91 17.90 -7.82
N TYR A 126 -7.70 17.20 -8.93
CA TYR A 126 -8.44 15.97 -9.23
C TYR A 126 -7.78 14.80 -8.49
N ASP A 127 -8.54 14.15 -7.63
CA ASP A 127 -8.11 12.99 -6.85
C ASP A 127 -8.31 11.71 -7.66
N PHE A 128 -7.21 11.11 -8.12
CA PHE A 128 -7.21 9.81 -8.81
C PHE A 128 -6.57 8.71 -7.93
N GLY A 129 -6.51 8.93 -6.60
CA GLY A 129 -5.73 8.16 -5.64
C GLY A 129 -4.27 8.61 -5.54
#